data_AF-A0A6P0M1W9-F1
#
_entry.id   AF-A0A6P0M1W9-F1
#
_cell.length_a   1.000
_cell.length_b   1.000
_cell.length_c   1.000
_cell.angle_alpha   90.00
_cell.angle_beta   90.00
_cell.angle_gamma   90.00
#
_symmetry.space_group_name_H-M   'P 1'
#
loop_
_entity.id
_entity.type
_entity.pdbx_description
1 polymer ?
#
loop_
_entity_poly.entity_id
_entity_poly.type
_entity_poly.pdbx_seq_one_letter_code
_entity_poly.pdbx_strand_id
1 'polypeptide(L)'
;MQQDHIEGKIIDGRLGQFHRDVHALTYDPDRLERAYDKHAENYDEFLLDLAGDGTSGCSHYTTLFFSRHVPKHKGLRILDAGVGTGIGGVELINLGYNPLSIVGVDLSSKMLAQAQKRGIYEALHHACFPETNEILQPDEFDAVLCAGGFS
;
A
#
# COMPACT_ATOMS: atom_id res chain seq x y z
N MET A 1 -38.78 5.49 -1.25
CA MET A 1 -37.51 4.78 -1.03
C MET A 1 -36.82 5.48 0.13
N GLN A 2 -36.75 4.83 1.28
CA GLN A 2 -36.07 5.35 2.45
C GLN A 2 -34.58 5.20 2.18
N GLN A 3 -33.84 6.31 2.16
CA GLN A 3 -32.38 6.25 2.14
C GLN A 3 -31.95 5.72 3.49
N ASP A 4 -31.57 4.45 3.56
CA ASP A 4 -30.89 3.90 4.73
C ASP A 4 -29.56 4.64 4.85
N HIS A 5 -29.50 5.56 5.80
CA HIS A 5 -28.27 6.19 6.22
C HIS A 5 -27.46 5.12 6.94
N ILE A 6 -26.42 4.59 6.29
CA ILE A 6 -25.47 3.70 6.95
C ILE A 6 -24.61 4.58 7.85
N GLU A 7 -25.01 4.73 9.11
CA GLU A 7 -24.12 5.27 10.13
C GLU A 7 -22.97 4.28 10.34
N GLY A 8 -21.76 4.70 9.95
CA GLY A 8 -20.55 3.94 10.24
C GLY A 8 -20.37 3.82 11.74
N LYS A 9 -20.26 2.60 12.26
CA LYS A 9 -19.88 2.40 13.66
C LYS A 9 -18.45 2.90 13.86
N ILE A 10 -18.24 3.68 14.92
CA ILE A 10 -16.89 3.98 15.38
C ILE A 10 -16.22 2.66 15.75
N ILE A 11 -15.08 2.38 15.11
CA ILE A 11 -14.22 1.26 15.47
C ILE A 11 -13.42 1.72 16.70
N ASP A 12 -13.52 0.96 17.78
CA ASP A 12 -12.73 1.17 19.00
C ASP A 12 -11.42 0.36 18.95
N GLY A 13 -10.52 0.60 19.92
CA GLY A 13 -9.25 -0.12 20.02
C GLY A 13 -8.18 0.33 19.02
N ARG A 14 -7.20 -0.54 18.76
CA ARG A 14 -5.98 -0.22 17.97
C ARG A 14 -6.33 0.20 16.54
N LEU A 15 -7.21 -0.55 15.87
CA LEU A 15 -7.68 -0.25 14.50
C LEU A 15 -8.41 1.10 14.42
N GLY A 16 -9.27 1.38 15.42
CA GLY A 16 -9.93 2.68 15.54
C GLY A 16 -8.97 3.85 15.71
N GLN A 17 -7.92 3.66 16.51
CA GLN A 17 -6.89 4.67 16.69
C GLN A 17 -6.09 4.90 15.42
N PHE A 18 -5.72 3.84 14.70
CA PHE A 18 -5.05 3.94 13.40
C PHE A 18 -5.89 4.78 12.41
N HIS A 19 -7.18 4.45 12.25
CA HIS A 19 -8.08 5.19 11.36
C HIS A 19 -8.14 6.69 11.70
N ARG A 20 -8.21 7.03 13.00
CA ARG A 20 -8.21 8.44 13.43
C ARG A 20 -6.87 9.13 13.18
N ASP A 21 -5.76 8.45 13.46
CA ASP A 21 -4.42 9.01 13.26
C ASP A 21 -4.16 9.33 11.78
N VAL A 22 -4.58 8.47 10.85
CA VAL A 22 -4.35 8.66 9.41
C VAL A 22 -5.36 9.64 8.80
N HIS A 23 -6.66 9.44 9.00
CA HIS A 23 -7.68 10.22 8.28
C HIS A 23 -7.99 11.60 8.87
N ALA A 24 -7.51 11.92 10.08
CA ALA A 24 -7.60 13.29 10.60
C ALA A 24 -6.48 14.21 10.09
N LEU A 25 -5.46 13.66 9.43
CA LEU A 25 -4.17 14.34 9.19
C LEU A 25 -3.81 14.41 7.69
N THR A 26 -4.78 14.21 6.81
CA THR A 26 -4.60 13.98 5.36
C THR A 26 -3.99 15.15 4.58
N TYR A 27 -3.93 16.35 5.15
CA TYR A 27 -3.39 17.55 4.49
C TYR A 27 -1.98 17.96 4.96
N ASP A 28 -1.34 17.19 5.86
CA ASP A 28 0.00 17.47 6.40
C ASP A 28 0.87 16.22 6.22
N PRO A 29 1.74 16.18 5.18
CA PRO A 29 2.56 15.01 4.87
C PRO A 29 3.42 14.53 6.04
N ASP A 30 4.00 15.45 6.82
CA ASP A 30 4.83 15.09 7.98
C ASP A 30 4.01 14.41 9.08
N ARG A 31 2.76 14.87 9.28
CA ARG A 31 1.84 14.23 10.23
C ARG A 31 1.35 12.89 9.73
N LEU A 32 1.07 12.78 8.44
CA LEU A 32 0.66 11.54 7.79
C LEU A 32 1.78 10.49 7.90
N GLU A 33 3.03 10.87 7.63
CA GLU A 33 4.21 10.01 7.81
C GLU A 33 4.29 9.50 9.25
N ARG A 34 4.24 10.40 10.24
CA ARG A 34 4.28 10.01 11.66
C ARG A 34 3.14 9.07 12.05
N ALA A 35 1.95 9.24 11.47
CA ALA A 35 0.82 8.36 11.71
C ALA A 35 1.10 6.94 11.18
N TYR A 36 1.52 6.80 9.93
CA TYR A 36 1.89 5.50 9.37
C TYR A 36 3.08 4.87 10.10
N ASP A 37 4.11 5.65 10.40
CA ASP A 37 5.28 5.23 11.15
C ASP A 37 4.94 4.61 12.52
N LYS A 38 3.96 5.19 13.22
CA LYS A 38 3.51 4.71 14.53
C LYS A 38 2.88 3.31 14.44
N HIS A 39 2.30 2.97 13.31
CA HIS A 39 1.47 1.77 13.13
C HIS A 39 2.12 0.69 12.25
N ALA A 40 3.27 0.99 11.65
CA ALA A 40 3.94 0.12 10.67
C ALA A 40 4.16 -1.33 11.14
N GLU A 41 4.51 -1.56 12.41
CA GLU A 41 4.74 -2.92 12.94
C GLU A 41 3.48 -3.78 12.99
N ASN A 42 2.31 -3.17 13.15
CA ASN A 42 1.03 -3.86 13.32
C ASN A 42 0.13 -3.73 12.09
N TYR A 43 0.64 -3.11 11.01
CA TYR A 43 -0.18 -2.73 9.87
C TYR A 43 -0.81 -3.92 9.17
N ASP A 44 -0.06 -5.03 9.01
CA ASP A 44 -0.58 -6.27 8.43
C ASP A 44 -1.77 -6.81 9.24
N GLU A 45 -1.70 -6.79 10.58
CA GLU A 45 -2.80 -7.20 11.45
C GLU A 45 -4.03 -6.30 11.23
N PHE A 46 -3.82 -4.99 11.11
CA PHE A 46 -4.89 -4.04 10.86
C PHE A 46 -5.57 -4.27 9.51
N LEU A 47 -4.83 -4.65 8.47
CA LEU A 47 -5.42 -5.01 7.17
C LEU A 47 -6.30 -6.26 7.28
N LEU A 48 -5.84 -7.29 8.00
CA LEU A 48 -6.60 -8.51 8.24
C LEU A 48 -7.89 -8.23 9.03
N ASP A 49 -7.77 -7.47 10.13
CA ASP A 49 -8.89 -7.10 10.99
C ASP A 49 -9.93 -6.25 10.23
N LEU A 50 -9.47 -5.32 9.39
CA LEU A 50 -10.34 -4.45 8.61
C LEU A 50 -11.09 -5.21 7.51
N ALA A 51 -10.43 -6.17 6.86
CA ALA A 51 -11.05 -6.99 5.83
C ALA A 51 -12.08 -7.97 6.41
N GLY A 52 -11.78 -8.57 7.56
CA GLY A 52 -12.69 -9.48 8.27
C GLY A 52 -12.94 -10.83 7.55
N ASP A 53 -12.32 -11.04 6.39
CA ASP A 53 -12.44 -12.26 5.58
C ASP A 53 -11.13 -13.08 5.54
N GLY A 54 -10.12 -12.67 6.32
CA GLY A 54 -8.80 -13.30 6.38
C GLY A 54 -7.86 -12.92 5.24
N THR A 55 -8.25 -11.97 4.39
CA THR A 55 -7.40 -11.41 3.34
C THR A 55 -6.75 -10.10 3.78
N SER A 56 -5.79 -9.61 3.00
CA SER A 56 -5.23 -8.25 3.18
C SER A 56 -6.14 -7.13 2.65
N GLY A 57 -7.44 -7.41 2.46
CA GLY A 57 -8.43 -6.45 2.03
C GLY A 57 -8.12 -5.86 0.66
N CYS A 58 -8.02 -4.54 0.58
CA CYS A 58 -7.80 -3.83 -0.69
C CYS A 58 -6.55 -4.31 -1.42
N SER A 59 -5.47 -4.66 -0.72
CA SER A 59 -4.23 -5.18 -1.33
C SER A 59 -4.46 -6.50 -2.07
N HIS A 60 -5.19 -7.44 -1.45
CA HIS A 60 -5.51 -8.73 -2.06
C HIS A 60 -6.37 -8.56 -3.32
N TYR A 61 -7.48 -7.84 -3.21
CA TYR A 61 -8.39 -7.68 -4.35
C TYR A 61 -7.76 -6.86 -5.48
N THR A 62 -7.01 -5.79 -5.16
CA THR A 62 -6.35 -4.96 -6.17
C THR A 62 -5.30 -5.76 -6.94
N THR A 63 -4.50 -6.59 -6.27
CA THR A 63 -3.48 -7.43 -6.92
C THR A 63 -4.10 -8.55 -7.75
N LEU A 64 -5.22 -9.13 -7.32
CA LEU A 64 -6.01 -10.05 -8.15
C LEU A 64 -6.49 -9.39 -9.43
N PHE A 65 -7.10 -8.20 -9.35
CA PHE A 65 -7.54 -7.46 -10.54
C PHE A 65 -6.37 -7.05 -11.44
N PHE A 66 -5.28 -6.57 -10.85
CA PHE A 66 -4.04 -6.22 -11.53
C PHE A 66 -3.54 -7.42 -12.37
N SER A 67 -3.50 -8.61 -11.77
CA SER A 67 -2.98 -9.81 -12.44
C SER A 67 -3.76 -10.27 -13.66
N ARG A 68 -5.03 -9.88 -13.76
CA ARG A 68 -5.88 -10.18 -14.91
C ARG A 68 -5.61 -9.26 -16.11
N HIS A 69 -4.99 -8.12 -15.89
CA HIS A 69 -4.80 -7.07 -16.90
C HIS A 69 -3.33 -6.81 -17.24
N VAL A 70 -2.40 -7.11 -16.33
CA VAL A 70 -0.98 -6.87 -16.52
C VAL A 70 -0.27 -8.19 -16.86
N PRO A 71 -0.02 -8.50 -18.13
CA PRO A 71 0.61 -9.76 -18.50
C PRO A 71 2.05 -9.82 -18.01
N LYS A 72 2.45 -11.00 -17.53
CA LYS A 72 3.85 -11.27 -17.16
C LYS A 72 4.69 -11.44 -18.41
N HIS A 73 5.73 -10.62 -18.57
CA HIS A 73 6.72 -10.76 -19.64
C HIS A 73 8.13 -10.42 -19.14
N LYS A 74 9.13 -10.77 -19.94
CA LYS A 74 10.52 -10.38 -19.66
C LYS A 74 10.63 -8.85 -19.76
N GLY A 75 11.28 -8.24 -18.77
CA GLY A 75 11.49 -6.80 -18.72
C GLY A 75 10.29 -6.00 -18.20
N LEU A 76 9.23 -6.65 -17.71
CA LEU A 76 8.12 -5.99 -17.05
C LEU A 76 8.61 -5.11 -15.88
N ARG A 77 8.09 -3.89 -15.80
CA ARG A 77 8.35 -2.89 -14.75
C ARG A 77 7.04 -2.48 -14.07
N ILE A 78 6.98 -2.68 -12.76
CA ILE A 78 5.81 -2.35 -11.93
C ILE A 78 6.24 -1.33 -10.87
N LEU A 79 5.47 -0.26 -10.75
CA LEU A 79 5.54 0.65 -9.61
C LEU A 79 4.48 0.25 -8.59
N ASP A 80 4.88 -0.07 -7.37
CA ASP A 80 3.99 -0.15 -6.21
C ASP A 80 3.98 1.22 -5.49
N ALA A 81 2.90 1.97 -5.72
CA ALA A 81 2.72 3.34 -5.26
C ALA A 81 1.93 3.35 -3.92
N GLY A 82 2.63 3.63 -2.83
CA GLY A 82 2.10 3.44 -1.47
C GLY A 82 2.28 1.99 -1.01
N VAL A 83 3.54 1.54 -0.97
CA VAL A 83 3.93 0.14 -0.67
C VAL A 83 3.38 -0.35 0.67
N GLY A 84 3.23 0.54 1.66
CA GLY A 84 3.00 0.19 3.05
C GLY A 84 4.05 -0.79 3.55
N THR A 85 3.62 -1.81 4.28
CA THR A 85 4.49 -2.91 4.72
C THR A 85 4.86 -3.90 3.62
N GLY A 86 4.46 -3.66 2.37
CA GLY A 86 4.81 -4.46 1.20
C GLY A 86 3.91 -5.68 0.94
N ILE A 87 2.72 -5.73 1.54
CA ILE A 87 1.75 -6.82 1.32
C ILE A 87 1.31 -6.93 -0.15
N GLY A 88 1.12 -5.80 -0.84
CA GLY A 88 0.81 -5.80 -2.28
C GLY A 88 1.84 -6.58 -3.09
N GLY A 89 3.13 -6.31 -2.87
CA GLY A 89 4.22 -7.10 -3.43
C GLY A 89 4.15 -8.59 -3.11
N VAL A 90 3.82 -8.99 -1.87
CA VAL A 90 3.69 -10.44 -1.51
C VAL A 90 2.63 -11.12 -2.36
N GLU A 91 1.47 -10.49 -2.52
CA GLU A 91 0.39 -11.00 -3.34
C GLU A 91 0.83 -11.11 -4.81
N LEU A 92 1.56 -10.12 -5.35
CA LEU A 92 2.15 -10.20 -6.70
C LEU A 92 3.12 -11.39 -6.83
N ILE A 93 4.01 -11.61 -5.86
CA ILE A 93 4.92 -12.76 -5.89
C ILE A 93 4.15 -14.09 -5.87
N ASN A 94 3.11 -14.20 -5.03
CA ASN A 94 2.24 -15.38 -5.00
C ASN A 94 1.51 -15.62 -6.33
N LEU A 95 1.18 -14.55 -7.06
CA LEU A 95 0.60 -14.59 -8.41
C LEU A 95 1.65 -14.86 -9.51
N GLY A 96 2.92 -15.02 -9.15
CA GLY A 96 4.02 -15.40 -10.02
C GLY A 96 4.70 -14.24 -10.75
N TYR A 97 4.59 -13.01 -10.24
CA TYR A 97 5.42 -11.89 -10.69
C TYR A 97 6.86 -12.03 -10.17
N ASN A 98 7.80 -11.37 -10.86
CA ASN A 98 9.21 -11.41 -10.48
C ASN A 98 9.52 -10.29 -9.48
N PRO A 99 10.19 -10.56 -8.34
CA PRO A 99 10.68 -9.51 -7.43
C PRO A 99 11.51 -8.42 -8.14
N LEU A 100 12.31 -8.80 -9.13
CA LEU A 100 13.15 -7.89 -9.93
C LEU A 100 12.36 -7.07 -10.96
N SER A 101 11.03 -7.09 -10.89
CA SER A 101 10.15 -6.27 -11.72
C SER A 101 9.42 -5.20 -10.90
N ILE A 102 9.62 -5.15 -9.57
CA ILE A 102 8.80 -4.34 -8.68
C ILE A 102 9.65 -3.28 -8.00
N VAL A 103 9.35 -2.02 -8.25
CA VAL A 103 9.89 -0.87 -7.54
C VAL A 103 8.80 -0.29 -6.65
N GLY A 104 9.12 -0.03 -5.39
CA GLY A 104 8.16 0.51 -4.44
C GLY A 104 8.49 1.94 -4.02
N VAL A 105 7.44 2.74 -3.81
CA VAL A 105 7.53 4.05 -3.17
C VAL A 105 6.57 4.13 -2.00
N ASP A 106 7.04 4.65 -0.87
CA ASP A 106 6.18 5.01 0.25
C ASP A 106 6.70 6.27 0.96
N LEU A 107 5.79 7.02 1.56
CA LEU A 107 6.11 8.21 2.33
C LEU A 107 6.61 7.87 3.74
N SER A 108 6.36 6.65 4.24
CA SER A 108 6.76 6.21 5.58
C SER A 108 8.03 5.36 5.52
N SER A 109 9.10 5.91 6.07
CA SER A 109 10.36 5.18 6.23
C SER A 109 10.21 3.88 7.03
N LYS A 110 9.32 3.82 8.02
CA LYS A 110 9.08 2.59 8.80
C LYS A 110 8.23 1.56 8.07
N MET A 111 7.29 1.99 7.23
CA MET A 111 6.59 1.10 6.30
C MET A 111 7.59 0.43 5.34
N LEU A 112 8.46 1.23 4.72
CA LEU A 112 9.53 0.74 3.86
C LEU A 112 10.48 -0.22 4.59
N ALA A 113 10.80 0.03 5.86
CA ALA A 113 11.61 -0.88 6.66
C ALA A 113 10.94 -2.25 6.84
N GLN A 114 9.60 -2.33 6.95
CA GLN A 114 8.89 -3.61 6.95
C GLN A 114 8.88 -4.25 5.56
N ALA A 115 8.63 -3.47 4.50
CA ALA A 115 8.64 -3.96 3.12
C ALA A 115 10.02 -4.54 2.75
N GLN A 116 11.11 -3.90 3.17
CA GLN A 116 12.47 -4.33 2.88
C GLN A 116 12.81 -5.68 3.50
N LYS A 117 12.30 -5.98 4.71
CA LYS A 117 12.49 -7.29 5.36
C LYS A 117 11.95 -8.45 4.55
N ARG A 118 11.01 -8.20 3.63
CA ARG A 118 10.43 -9.23 2.77
C ARG A 118 11.34 -9.64 1.62
N GLY A 119 12.28 -8.77 1.20
CA GLY A 119 13.25 -9.08 0.14
C GLY A 119 12.63 -9.33 -1.24
N ILE A 120 11.46 -8.72 -1.52
CA ILE A 120 10.66 -8.95 -2.74
C ILE A 120 10.55 -7.74 -3.67
N TYR A 121 11.24 -6.65 -3.36
CA TYR A 121 11.31 -5.45 -4.20
C TYR A 121 12.71 -5.33 -4.78
N GLU A 122 12.80 -4.91 -6.04
CA GLU A 122 14.05 -4.53 -6.69
C GLU A 122 14.66 -3.29 -6.02
N ALA A 123 13.81 -2.28 -5.80
CA ALA A 123 14.17 -1.04 -5.15
C ALA A 123 12.99 -0.49 -4.34
N LEU A 124 13.32 0.23 -3.27
CA LEU A 124 12.37 0.92 -2.40
C LEU A 124 12.83 2.37 -2.26
N HIS A 125 11.92 3.31 -2.51
CA HIS A 125 12.20 4.74 -2.44
C HIS A 125 11.33 5.41 -1.38
N HIS A 126 11.96 6.22 -0.55
CA HIS A 126 11.28 7.05 0.43
C HIS A 126 10.94 8.40 -0.20
N ALA A 127 9.67 8.61 -0.53
CA ALA A 127 9.17 9.85 -1.11
C ALA A 127 7.65 9.98 -0.91
N CYS A 128 7.18 11.21 -0.79
CA CYS A 128 5.78 11.53 -0.95
C CYS A 128 5.46 11.77 -2.44
N PHE A 129 4.19 11.67 -2.83
CA PHE A 129 3.75 12.11 -4.15
C PHE A 129 3.34 13.59 -4.05
N PRO A 130 3.77 14.48 -4.99
CA PRO A 130 4.38 14.18 -6.28
C PRO A 130 5.93 14.22 -6.33
N GLU A 131 6.63 14.31 -5.20
CA GLU A 131 8.10 14.39 -5.12
C GLU A 131 8.80 13.20 -5.80
N THR A 132 8.10 12.09 -5.99
CA THR A 132 8.53 10.94 -6.81
C THR A 132 9.01 11.31 -8.21
N ASN A 133 8.54 12.41 -8.79
CA ASN A 133 8.93 12.85 -10.14
C ASN A 133 10.42 13.25 -10.23
N GLU A 134 11.08 13.49 -9.10
CA GLU A 134 12.51 13.81 -9.05
C GLU A 134 13.40 12.55 -8.98
N ILE A 135 12.82 11.40 -8.64
CA ILE A 135 13.55 10.14 -8.40
C ILE A 135 13.19 9.03 -9.39
N LEU A 136 11.98 9.03 -9.93
CA LEU A 136 11.50 8.07 -10.92
C LEU A 136 11.59 8.65 -12.33
N GLN A 137 11.92 7.81 -13.31
CA GLN A 137 11.94 8.27 -14.70
C GLN A 137 10.54 8.21 -15.31
N PRO A 138 10.14 9.21 -16.11
CA PRO A 138 8.94 9.11 -16.95
C PRO A 138 9.02 7.88 -17.86
N ASP A 139 7.86 7.27 -18.13
CA ASP A 139 7.72 6.10 -19.02
C ASP A 139 8.55 4.86 -18.62
N GLU A 140 8.99 4.76 -17.36
CA GLU A 140 9.79 3.65 -16.84
C GLU A 140 8.95 2.40 -16.49
N PHE A 141 7.67 2.57 -16.19
CA PHE A 141 6.80 1.51 -15.66
C PHE A 141 5.70 1.14 -16.64
N ASP A 142 5.51 -0.16 -16.86
CA ASP A 142 4.43 -0.71 -17.68
C ASP A 142 3.08 -0.68 -16.94
N ALA A 143 3.12 -0.73 -15.61
CA ALA A 143 1.94 -0.73 -14.75
C ALA A 143 2.21 -0.14 -13.36
N VAL A 144 1.17 0.42 -12.77
CA VAL A 144 1.19 0.94 -11.38
C VAL A 144 0.18 0.16 -10.55
N LEU A 145 0.64 -0.43 -9.45
CA LEU A 145 -0.21 -0.93 -8.38
C LEU A 145 -0.35 0.18 -7.33
N CYS A 146 -1.58 0.47 -6.91
CA CYS A 146 -1.83 1.36 -5.78
C CYS A 146 -3.04 0.84 -5.01
N ALA A 147 -2.82 0.35 -3.79
CA ALA A 147 -3.85 -0.22 -2.94
C ALA A 147 -3.91 0.54 -1.62
N GLY A 148 -4.81 1.53 -1.53
CA GLY A 148 -4.97 2.34 -0.31
C GLY A 148 -3.88 3.39 -0.09
N GLY A 149 -3.14 3.78 -1.14
CA GLY A 149 -2.02 4.73 -1.05
C GLY A 149 -2.40 6.22 -1.05
N PHE A 150 -3.69 6.57 -1.13
CA PHE A 150 -4.17 7.96 -1.10
C PHE A 150 -5.03 8.19 0.15
N SER A 151 -4.57 9.10 1.01
CA SER A 151 -5.25 9.51 2.26
C SER A 151 -5.49 11.00 2.27
#